data_AF-A0A2J6GZF4-F1
#
_entry.id   AF-A0A2J6GZF4-F1
#
_cell.length_a   1.000
_cell.length_b   1.000
_cell.length_c   1.000
_cell.angle_alpha   90.00
_cell.angle_beta   90.00
_cell.angle_gamma   90.00
#
_symmetry.space_group_name_H-M   'P 1'
#
loop_
_entity.id
_entity.type
_entity.pdbx_description
1 polymer ?
#
loop_
_entity_poly.entity_id
_entity_poly.type
_entity_poly.pdbx_seq_one_letter_code
_entity_poly.pdbx_strand_id
1 'polypeptide(L)'
;MSKNFEQKYENFSENYDDLFLEDFDDNQEIYTFLLKRIFNSKSGNGLLSKKNTYYSNVIDLIRYQKNHSKHDKGEYLNRYIVSSVFTHNFDSCAYFSRAVYSLLNGDMNISRHLLYYSELRSVMSILASKGVGIFNDYHYKIYSYKIAKLVNKGKFGTHNFAIYAFQKWIEKCSYKQIINSIKINNYTLADFLRALNLTESQEKKLTNKLFNLIGIDFKIFQNDQKVRNHTSYRPTSIIHTSPVNFKNIIKNIIQCWNFSEPNRIGQNDNFNMFILKKLIYELLKNSKTGRKTDIESANFQKKFTKKIDIILKDLDIQEVRIKKKLLSKKDHILFNYIEKKEDEKDYIYGMLYRAFILMKISSLISSSLLNLISEDKNKILPWVNNLINNHALITTSRKNSISNDLWINIEDHYLNLIEKEEELLDVGKLIDDEEISIQRISSFERVGLWSLGI
;
A
#
# COMPACT_ATOMS: atom_id res chain seq x y z
N MET A 1 17.00 -10.09 -21.44
CA MET A 1 16.88 -8.79 -20.72
C MET A 1 17.11 -8.91 -19.21
N SER A 2 16.79 -10.01 -18.51
CA SER A 2 17.07 -10.13 -17.05
C SER A 2 18.56 -10.11 -16.69
N LYS A 3 19.43 -10.79 -17.48
CA LYS A 3 20.89 -10.78 -17.25
C LYS A 3 21.53 -9.39 -17.31
N ASN A 4 21.08 -8.53 -18.24
CA ASN A 4 21.57 -7.13 -18.33
C ASN A 4 21.09 -6.24 -17.17
N PHE A 5 20.05 -6.65 -16.45
CA PHE A 5 19.54 -5.93 -15.29
C PHE A 5 20.34 -6.33 -14.05
N GLU A 6 20.45 -7.63 -13.74
CA GLU A 6 21.27 -8.15 -12.63
C GLU A 6 22.72 -7.66 -12.73
N GLN A 7 23.31 -7.69 -13.93
CA GLN A 7 24.69 -7.23 -14.18
C GLN A 7 24.85 -5.70 -14.09
N LYS A 8 23.77 -4.92 -14.28
CA LYS A 8 23.76 -3.46 -13.99
C LYS A 8 23.68 -3.17 -12.49
N TYR A 9 23.11 -4.08 -11.69
CA TYR A 9 23.00 -3.95 -10.23
C TYR A 9 24.26 -4.41 -9.50
N GLU A 10 24.88 -5.52 -9.93
CA GLU A 10 26.15 -6.00 -9.33
C GLU A 10 27.26 -4.95 -9.43
N ASN A 11 27.37 -4.26 -10.57
CA ASN A 11 28.34 -3.16 -10.75
C ASN A 11 28.00 -1.87 -9.95
N PHE A 12 26.84 -1.79 -9.32
CA PHE A 12 26.40 -0.63 -8.53
C PHE A 12 26.66 -0.79 -7.03
N SER A 13 26.67 -2.02 -6.50
CA SER A 13 26.78 -2.29 -5.06
C SER A 13 28.13 -1.92 -4.47
N GLU A 14 29.19 -1.71 -5.27
CA GLU A 14 30.53 -1.47 -4.75
C GLU A 14 30.83 -0.02 -4.31
N ASN A 15 29.99 0.98 -4.64
CA ASN A 15 30.29 2.40 -4.33
C ASN A 15 29.13 3.27 -3.83
N TYR A 16 27.89 2.79 -3.90
CA TYR A 16 26.68 3.58 -3.54
C TYR A 16 25.84 2.94 -2.44
N ASP A 17 26.14 1.69 -2.10
CA ASP A 17 25.48 0.94 -1.05
C ASP A 17 25.74 1.60 0.32
N ASP A 18 26.93 2.14 0.60
CA ASP A 18 27.24 2.72 1.91
C ASP A 18 26.35 3.93 2.27
N LEU A 19 26.14 4.88 1.35
CA LEU A 19 25.29 6.07 1.59
C LEU A 19 23.80 5.73 1.70
N PHE A 20 23.34 4.71 0.97
CA PHE A 20 21.94 4.34 0.95
C PHE A 20 21.56 3.50 2.17
N LEU A 21 22.51 2.72 2.69
CA LEU A 21 22.23 1.60 3.57
C LEU A 21 22.54 1.81 5.05
N GLU A 22 23.25 2.87 5.45
CA GLU A 22 23.65 3.00 6.86
C GLU A 22 22.46 3.13 7.81
N ASP A 23 21.48 4.02 7.58
CA ASP A 23 20.33 4.10 8.52
C ASP A 23 19.00 4.37 7.81
N PHE A 24 18.11 3.38 7.80
CA PHE A 24 16.71 3.58 7.41
C PHE A 24 15.77 3.76 8.63
N ASP A 25 16.22 3.47 9.84
CA ASP A 25 15.38 3.44 11.05
C ASP A 25 15.60 4.60 12.04
N ASP A 26 16.69 5.37 11.95
CA ASP A 26 17.10 6.32 13.02
C ASP A 26 16.57 7.77 12.88
N ASN A 27 15.55 8.02 12.07
CA ASN A 27 15.14 9.40 11.75
C ASN A 27 13.76 9.83 12.28
N GLN A 28 13.10 9.05 13.15
CA GLN A 28 11.73 9.36 13.61
C GLN A 28 11.60 10.77 14.21
N GLU A 29 12.63 11.27 14.90
CA GLU A 29 12.66 12.64 15.43
C GLU A 29 12.69 13.69 14.30
N ILE A 30 13.54 13.50 13.29
CA ILE A 30 13.62 14.37 12.10
C ILE A 30 12.28 14.39 11.37
N TYR A 31 11.63 13.24 11.22
CA TYR A 31 10.30 13.11 10.64
C TYR A 31 9.26 13.90 11.41
N THR A 32 9.17 13.65 12.71
CA THR A 32 8.21 14.30 13.59
C THR A 32 8.40 15.82 13.55
N PHE A 33 9.65 16.28 13.54
CA PHE A 33 9.98 17.71 13.44
C PHE A 33 9.57 18.31 12.08
N LEU A 34 9.94 17.67 10.97
CA LEU A 34 9.58 18.12 9.61
C LEU A 34 8.07 18.17 9.41
N LEU A 35 7.35 17.13 9.86
CA LEU A 35 5.89 17.05 9.82
C LEU A 35 5.27 18.20 10.64
N LYS A 36 5.70 18.42 11.90
CA LYS A 36 5.25 19.55 12.71
C LYS A 36 5.44 20.89 11.98
N ARG A 37 6.56 21.10 11.28
CA ARG A 37 6.77 22.32 10.48
C ARG A 37 5.87 22.40 9.24
N ILE A 38 5.58 21.28 8.59
CA ILE A 38 4.65 21.22 7.45
C ILE A 38 3.27 21.69 7.91
N PHE A 39 2.71 21.07 8.97
CA PHE A 39 1.35 21.37 9.43
C PHE A 39 1.21 22.67 10.22
N ASN A 40 2.28 23.19 10.82
CA ASN A 40 2.26 24.52 11.42
C ASN A 40 2.49 25.65 10.40
N SER A 41 2.93 25.33 9.18
CA SER A 41 3.06 26.33 8.13
C SER A 41 1.69 26.65 7.53
N LYS A 42 1.36 27.93 7.35
CA LYS A 42 0.16 28.34 6.60
C LYS A 42 0.30 27.86 5.15
N SER A 43 -0.26 26.69 4.84
CA SER A 43 -0.19 26.06 3.52
C SER A 43 -1.44 26.32 2.66
N GLY A 44 -2.42 27.06 3.19
CA GLY A 44 -3.70 27.28 2.52
C GLY A 44 -4.43 25.94 2.33
N ASN A 45 -4.86 25.64 1.11
CA ASN A 45 -5.53 24.37 0.75
C ASN A 45 -4.54 23.24 0.39
N GLY A 46 -3.23 23.49 0.48
CA GLY A 46 -2.19 22.50 0.17
C GLY A 46 -1.61 21.87 1.42
N LEU A 47 -0.95 20.72 1.26
CA LEU A 47 -0.14 20.13 2.34
C LEU A 47 1.18 20.89 2.55
N LEU A 48 1.78 21.38 1.45
CA LEU A 48 3.04 22.11 1.45
C LEU A 48 2.80 23.61 1.24
N SER A 49 3.50 24.46 1.99
CA SER A 49 3.42 25.92 1.79
C SER A 49 3.93 26.34 0.41
N LYS A 50 3.24 27.28 -0.23
CA LYS A 50 3.67 27.94 -1.49
C LYS A 50 5.05 28.61 -1.38
N LYS A 51 5.54 28.88 -0.15
CA LYS A 51 6.89 29.40 0.09
C LYS A 51 8.00 28.33 -0.06
N ASN A 52 7.64 27.05 -0.08
CA ASN A 52 8.59 25.98 -0.35
C ASN A 52 8.98 26.02 -1.83
N THR A 53 10.27 26.16 -2.14
CA THR A 53 10.76 26.26 -3.53
C THR A 53 10.46 25.03 -4.38
N TYR A 54 10.24 23.86 -3.75
CA TYR A 54 9.88 22.62 -4.44
C TYR A 54 8.36 22.42 -4.56
N TYR A 55 7.54 23.42 -4.20
CA TYR A 55 6.08 23.34 -4.32
C TYR A 55 5.61 23.06 -5.76
N SER A 56 6.34 23.55 -6.76
CA SER A 56 6.08 23.35 -8.19
C SER A 56 7.38 23.02 -8.93
N ASN A 57 7.28 22.27 -10.04
CA ASN A 57 8.40 21.96 -10.95
C ASN A 57 9.62 21.32 -10.25
N VAL A 58 9.36 20.44 -9.29
CA VAL A 58 10.40 19.78 -8.47
C VAL A 58 11.50 19.11 -9.31
N ILE A 59 11.12 18.46 -10.42
CA ILE A 59 12.04 17.73 -11.29
C ILE A 59 13.02 18.69 -11.98
N ASP A 60 12.51 19.79 -12.54
CA ASP A 60 13.34 20.77 -13.24
C ASP A 60 14.25 21.53 -12.28
N LEU A 61 13.74 21.84 -11.08
CA LEU A 61 14.55 22.48 -10.04
C LEU A 61 15.71 21.57 -9.59
N ILE A 62 15.45 20.28 -9.37
CA ILE A 62 16.50 19.31 -9.01
C ILE A 62 17.54 19.19 -10.13
N ARG A 63 17.10 19.11 -11.39
CA ARG A 63 18.00 19.07 -12.55
C ARG A 63 18.86 20.33 -12.64
N TYR A 64 18.27 21.50 -12.42
CA TYR A 64 18.98 22.77 -12.41
C TYR A 64 20.02 22.83 -11.29
N GLN A 65 19.64 22.49 -10.05
CA GLN A 65 20.51 22.56 -8.88
C GLN A 65 21.67 21.57 -8.93
N LYS A 66 21.50 20.40 -9.55
CA LYS A 66 22.62 19.47 -9.78
C LYS A 66 23.79 20.15 -10.50
N ASN A 67 23.49 21.02 -11.46
CA ASN A 67 24.49 21.70 -12.27
C ASN A 67 25.01 23.00 -11.62
N HIS A 68 24.43 23.43 -10.50
CA HIS A 68 24.74 24.70 -9.85
C HIS A 68 24.92 24.49 -8.33
N SER A 69 26.17 24.51 -7.87
CA SER A 69 26.60 24.20 -6.50
C SER A 69 26.13 25.15 -5.38
N LYS A 70 25.20 26.09 -5.65
CA LYS A 70 24.88 27.21 -4.74
C LYS A 70 23.45 27.27 -4.17
N HIS A 71 22.63 26.24 -4.31
CA HIS A 71 21.28 26.25 -3.75
C HIS A 71 21.02 25.10 -2.78
N ASP A 72 21.65 25.17 -1.61
CA ASP A 72 21.26 24.35 -0.49
C ASP A 72 20.05 24.97 0.22
N LYS A 73 18.87 24.43 -0.08
CA LYS A 73 17.71 24.53 0.81
C LYS A 73 17.24 23.12 1.14
N GLY A 74 18.15 22.26 1.62
CA GLY A 74 17.84 20.87 1.94
C GLY A 74 16.65 20.70 2.89
N GLU A 75 16.34 21.69 3.76
CA GLU A 75 15.09 21.70 4.53
C GLU A 75 13.84 21.68 3.63
N TYR A 76 13.78 22.51 2.58
CA TYR A 76 12.62 22.59 1.70
C TYR A 76 12.45 21.30 0.89
N LEU A 77 13.56 20.69 0.46
CA LEU A 77 13.53 19.39 -0.20
C LEU A 77 13.06 18.30 0.77
N ASN A 78 13.58 18.28 1.98
CA ASN A 78 13.17 17.34 3.02
C ASN A 78 11.68 17.46 3.34
N ARG A 79 11.16 18.69 3.47
CA ARG A 79 9.72 18.92 3.66
C ARG A 79 8.89 18.44 2.47
N TYR A 80 9.40 18.58 1.24
CA TYR A 80 8.74 18.01 0.06
C TYR A 80 8.71 16.48 0.14
N ILE A 81 9.85 15.83 0.41
CA ILE A 81 9.95 14.37 0.53
C ILE A 81 8.99 13.84 1.61
N VAL A 82 9.01 14.44 2.80
CA VAL A 82 8.12 14.03 3.90
C VAL A 82 6.64 14.25 3.54
N SER A 83 6.30 15.38 2.90
CA SER A 83 4.93 15.63 2.45
C SER A 83 4.48 14.63 1.38
N SER A 84 5.41 14.15 0.54
CA SER A 84 5.11 13.25 -0.55
C SER A 84 4.63 11.87 -0.11
N VAL A 85 4.85 11.49 1.16
CA VAL A 85 4.25 10.28 1.77
C VAL A 85 2.75 10.29 1.57
N PHE A 86 2.08 11.34 2.02
CA PHE A 86 0.62 11.38 2.04
C PHE A 86 0.05 11.55 0.62
N THR A 87 0.71 12.33 -0.23
CA THR A 87 0.26 12.51 -1.62
C THR A 87 0.46 11.23 -2.43
N HIS A 88 1.60 10.53 -2.29
CA HIS A 88 1.80 9.26 -3.00
C HIS A 88 0.87 8.15 -2.48
N ASN A 89 0.57 8.11 -1.19
CA ASN A 89 -0.45 7.20 -0.66
C ASN A 89 -1.84 7.49 -1.27
N PHE A 90 -2.24 8.76 -1.31
CA PHE A 90 -3.51 9.14 -1.92
C PHE A 90 -3.54 8.88 -3.44
N ASP A 91 -2.46 9.19 -4.15
CA ASP A 91 -2.30 8.87 -5.58
C ASP A 91 -2.42 7.36 -5.82
N SER A 92 -1.83 6.53 -4.95
CA SER A 92 -1.97 5.08 -5.02
C SER A 92 -3.43 4.65 -4.93
N CYS A 93 -4.18 5.19 -3.97
CA CYS A 93 -5.62 4.93 -3.86
C CYS A 93 -6.38 5.40 -5.10
N ALA A 94 -6.03 6.56 -5.67
CA ALA A 94 -6.63 7.11 -6.87
C ALA A 94 -6.37 6.24 -8.12
N TYR A 95 -5.14 5.74 -8.30
CA TYR A 95 -4.80 4.80 -9.37
C TYR A 95 -5.52 3.47 -9.19
N PHE A 96 -5.54 2.93 -7.97
CA PHE A 96 -6.27 1.70 -7.67
C PHE A 96 -7.76 1.82 -7.99
N SER A 97 -8.38 2.93 -7.61
CA SER A 97 -9.79 3.23 -7.86
C SER A 97 -10.13 3.23 -9.34
N ARG A 98 -9.32 3.94 -10.14
CA ARG A 98 -9.47 3.99 -11.60
C ARG A 98 -9.20 2.63 -12.24
N ALA A 99 -8.29 1.84 -11.67
CA ALA A 99 -8.02 0.49 -12.15
C ALA A 99 -9.21 -0.45 -11.91
N VAL A 100 -9.85 -0.36 -10.75
CA VAL A 100 -11.08 -1.07 -10.41
C VAL A 100 -12.22 -0.64 -11.32
N TYR A 101 -12.40 0.67 -11.53
CA TYR A 101 -13.39 1.20 -12.48
C TYR A 101 -13.17 0.66 -13.90
N SER A 102 -11.92 0.68 -14.39
CA SER A 102 -11.59 0.15 -15.72
C SER A 102 -11.89 -1.36 -15.81
N LEU A 103 -11.59 -2.11 -14.73
CA LEU A 103 -11.86 -3.55 -14.68
C LEU A 103 -13.36 -3.86 -14.69
N LEU A 104 -14.17 -3.08 -13.97
CA LEU A 104 -15.64 -3.19 -13.99
C LEU A 104 -16.22 -2.81 -15.36
N ASN A 105 -15.57 -1.93 -16.11
CA ASN A 105 -15.93 -1.62 -17.49
C ASN A 105 -15.34 -2.61 -18.52
N GLY A 106 -14.73 -3.70 -18.07
CA GLY A 106 -14.15 -4.72 -18.95
C GLY A 106 -12.79 -4.38 -19.57
N ASP A 107 -12.22 -3.20 -19.28
CA ASP A 107 -10.88 -2.83 -19.78
C ASP A 107 -9.77 -3.31 -18.84
N MET A 108 -9.37 -4.56 -19.07
CA MET A 108 -8.23 -5.17 -18.38
C MET A 108 -6.91 -4.45 -18.64
N ASN A 109 -6.71 -3.88 -19.83
CA ASN A 109 -5.39 -3.40 -20.23
C ASN A 109 -5.07 -2.05 -19.58
N ILE A 110 -6.06 -1.16 -19.53
CA ILE A 110 -6.01 0.06 -18.73
C ILE A 110 -5.93 -0.30 -17.25
N SER A 111 -6.71 -1.28 -16.78
CA SER A 111 -6.64 -1.74 -15.39
C SER A 111 -5.22 -2.20 -14.99
N ARG A 112 -4.57 -3.05 -15.79
CA ARG A 112 -3.17 -3.47 -15.57
C ARG A 112 -2.21 -2.29 -15.46
N HIS A 113 -2.34 -1.32 -16.35
CA HIS A 113 -1.51 -0.13 -16.34
C HIS A 113 -1.68 0.64 -15.02
N LEU A 114 -2.93 0.90 -14.62
CA LEU A 114 -3.24 1.67 -13.43
C LEU A 114 -2.91 0.92 -12.13
N LEU A 115 -3.09 -0.41 -12.07
CA LEU A 115 -2.67 -1.23 -10.93
C LEU A 115 -1.17 -1.12 -10.68
N TYR A 116 -0.37 -1.23 -11.73
CA TYR A 116 1.09 -1.05 -11.63
C TYR A 116 1.48 0.34 -11.11
N TYR A 117 0.78 1.40 -11.55
CA TYR A 117 1.01 2.75 -11.01
C TYR A 117 0.56 2.88 -9.56
N SER A 118 -0.51 2.20 -9.15
CA SER A 118 -0.88 2.11 -7.74
C SER A 118 0.26 1.50 -6.92
N GLU A 119 0.79 0.34 -7.33
CA GLU A 119 1.93 -0.32 -6.66
C GLU A 119 3.14 0.61 -6.55
N LEU A 120 3.51 1.26 -7.65
CA LEU A 120 4.65 2.17 -7.67
C LEU A 120 4.45 3.36 -6.73
N ARG A 121 3.26 3.96 -6.70
CA ARG A 121 2.96 5.08 -5.80
C ARG A 121 2.94 4.64 -4.34
N SER A 122 2.42 3.45 -4.03
CA SER A 122 2.52 2.90 -2.69
C SER A 122 3.98 2.74 -2.26
N VAL A 123 4.82 2.16 -3.12
CA VAL A 123 6.26 1.98 -2.85
C VAL A 123 6.95 3.33 -2.63
N MET A 124 6.68 4.32 -3.48
CA MET A 124 7.22 5.67 -3.32
C MET A 124 6.76 6.32 -2.00
N SER A 125 5.51 6.11 -1.57
CA SER A 125 5.01 6.58 -0.27
C SER A 125 5.75 5.93 0.88
N ILE A 126 5.99 4.61 0.81
CA ILE A 126 6.72 3.87 1.84
C ILE A 126 8.17 4.36 1.90
N LEU A 127 8.84 4.51 0.76
CA LEU A 127 10.20 5.02 0.67
C LEU A 127 10.34 6.47 1.14
N ALA A 128 9.38 7.33 0.81
CA ALA A 128 9.32 8.70 1.31
C ALA A 128 9.18 8.74 2.83
N SER A 129 8.47 7.78 3.45
CA SER A 129 8.38 7.65 4.92
C SER A 129 9.72 7.30 5.58
N LYS A 130 10.67 6.84 4.77
CA LYS A 130 12.03 6.42 5.13
C LYS A 130 13.13 7.38 4.66
N GLY A 131 12.74 8.49 4.05
CA GLY A 131 13.64 9.60 3.71
C GLY A 131 14.01 9.63 2.26
N VAL A 132 13.50 8.70 1.47
CA VAL A 132 13.91 8.52 0.09
C VAL A 132 12.94 9.26 -0.83
N GLY A 133 13.42 10.35 -1.42
CA GLY A 133 12.73 11.11 -2.45
C GLY A 133 13.13 10.65 -3.85
N ILE A 134 12.13 10.35 -4.69
CA ILE A 134 12.34 9.77 -6.02
C ILE A 134 11.95 10.80 -7.10
N PHE A 135 12.95 11.40 -7.78
CA PHE A 135 12.74 12.47 -8.76
C PHE A 135 13.33 12.15 -10.15
N ASN A 136 12.57 11.42 -10.97
CA ASN A 136 12.98 10.95 -12.29
C ASN A 136 14.29 10.14 -12.30
N ASP A 137 15.43 10.81 -12.42
CA ASP A 137 16.76 10.17 -12.45
C ASP A 137 17.67 10.61 -11.29
N TYR A 138 17.24 11.58 -10.48
CA TYR A 138 18.00 12.12 -9.36
C TYR A 138 17.24 11.86 -8.08
N HIS A 139 17.73 10.94 -7.25
CA HIS A 139 17.02 10.54 -6.04
C HIS A 139 17.82 10.97 -4.82
N TYR A 140 17.10 11.33 -3.76
CA TYR A 140 17.71 11.87 -2.54
C TYR A 140 17.30 11.05 -1.33
N LYS A 141 18.17 11.00 -0.33
CA LYS A 141 17.88 10.49 1.01
C LYS A 141 18.05 11.62 2.03
N ILE A 142 17.08 11.80 2.91
CA ILE A 142 17.19 12.70 4.07
C ILE A 142 18.29 12.15 4.97
N TYR A 143 19.31 12.97 5.24
CA TYR A 143 20.41 12.63 6.14
C TYR A 143 20.30 13.39 7.48
N SER A 144 19.85 14.63 7.43
CA SER A 144 19.51 15.41 8.62
C SER A 144 18.41 16.42 8.28
N TYR A 145 17.88 17.14 9.27
CA TYR A 145 16.81 18.12 9.07
C TYR A 145 17.04 19.10 7.89
N LYS A 146 18.29 19.54 7.68
CA LYS A 146 18.66 20.47 6.60
C LYS A 146 19.40 19.83 5.43
N ILE A 147 19.76 18.54 5.52
CA ILE A 147 20.65 17.92 4.54
C ILE A 147 19.95 16.73 3.88
N ALA A 148 19.82 16.79 2.56
CA ALA A 148 19.45 15.68 1.70
C ALA A 148 20.65 15.29 0.85
N LYS A 149 21.01 14.00 0.83
CA LYS A 149 22.12 13.49 0.02
C LYS A 149 21.60 12.84 -1.25
N LEU A 150 22.23 13.11 -2.37
CA LEU A 150 21.92 12.47 -3.65
C LEU A 150 22.38 11.00 -3.59
N VAL A 151 21.45 10.06 -3.79
CA VAL A 151 21.72 8.61 -3.74
C VAL A 151 21.71 7.95 -5.12
N ASN A 152 21.21 8.65 -6.15
CA ASN A 152 21.32 8.23 -7.54
C ASN A 152 21.71 9.42 -8.43
N LYS A 153 22.82 9.30 -9.15
CA LYS A 153 23.37 10.34 -10.05
C LYS A 153 22.88 10.21 -11.50
N GLY A 154 21.62 9.88 -11.75
CA GLY A 154 21.08 9.75 -13.11
C GLY A 154 21.18 8.35 -13.72
N LYS A 155 21.54 7.32 -12.95
CA LYS A 155 21.76 5.96 -13.47
C LYS A 155 20.48 5.14 -13.57
N PHE A 156 19.57 5.35 -12.63
CA PHE A 156 18.25 4.71 -12.62
C PHE A 156 17.14 5.73 -12.87
N GLY A 157 16.18 5.39 -13.72
CA GLY A 157 14.90 6.09 -13.76
C GLY A 157 14.00 5.68 -12.59
N THR A 158 12.90 6.42 -12.41
CA THR A 158 11.96 6.29 -11.28
C THR A 158 11.59 4.86 -10.94
N HIS A 159 11.13 4.07 -11.92
CA HIS A 159 10.65 2.71 -11.69
C HIS A 159 11.77 1.81 -11.14
N ASN A 160 12.92 1.78 -11.81
CA ASN A 160 14.01 0.89 -11.44
C ASN A 160 14.60 1.26 -10.07
N PHE A 161 14.69 2.57 -9.77
CA PHE A 161 15.19 2.99 -8.47
C PHE A 161 14.20 2.73 -7.35
N ALA A 162 12.90 3.00 -7.54
CA ALA A 162 11.88 2.73 -6.53
C ALA A 162 11.91 1.26 -6.11
N ILE A 163 11.95 0.36 -7.09
CA ILE A 163 11.99 -1.07 -6.83
C ILE A 163 13.30 -1.45 -6.11
N TYR A 164 14.45 -0.96 -6.58
CA TYR A 164 15.74 -1.22 -5.95
C TYR A 164 15.79 -0.75 -4.49
N ALA A 165 15.41 0.50 -4.28
CA ALA A 165 15.38 1.14 -2.98
C ALA A 165 14.48 0.37 -2.01
N PHE A 166 13.33 -0.09 -2.49
CA PHE A 166 12.37 -0.85 -1.71
C PHE A 166 12.89 -2.24 -1.34
N GLN A 167 13.55 -2.94 -2.27
CA GLN A 167 14.18 -4.23 -2.00
C GLN A 167 15.27 -4.09 -0.94
N LYS A 168 16.20 -3.14 -1.13
CA LYS A 168 17.26 -2.88 -0.16
C LYS A 168 16.70 -2.49 1.20
N TRP A 169 15.60 -1.74 1.21
CA TRP A 169 14.88 -1.42 2.44
C TRP A 169 14.34 -2.69 3.12
N ILE A 170 13.72 -3.62 2.41
CA ILE A 170 13.21 -4.88 2.98
C ILE A 170 14.35 -5.77 3.48
N GLU A 171 15.48 -5.80 2.78
CA GLU A 171 16.65 -6.62 3.15
C GLU A 171 17.36 -6.13 4.42
N LYS A 172 17.49 -4.80 4.57
CA LYS A 172 18.26 -4.18 5.66
C LYS A 172 17.43 -3.67 6.83
N CYS A 173 16.27 -3.11 6.56
CA CYS A 173 15.53 -2.35 7.56
C CYS A 173 14.76 -3.27 8.48
N SER A 174 14.66 -2.87 9.74
CA SER A 174 13.82 -3.57 10.69
C SER A 174 12.36 -3.34 10.31
N TYR A 175 11.72 -4.43 9.91
CA TYR A 175 10.29 -4.59 9.73
C TYR A 175 9.42 -4.00 10.85
N LYS A 176 10.03 -3.63 11.99
CA LYS A 176 9.51 -2.85 13.12
C LYS A 176 8.50 -1.78 12.73
N GLN A 177 8.79 -0.88 11.77
CA GLN A 177 7.80 0.16 11.45
C GLN A 177 6.50 -0.41 10.87
N ILE A 178 6.59 -1.40 9.97
CA ILE A 178 5.40 -2.04 9.41
C ILE A 178 4.65 -2.81 10.51
N ILE A 179 5.34 -3.64 11.29
CA ILE A 179 4.68 -4.41 12.36
C ILE A 179 4.10 -3.50 13.46
N ASN A 180 4.70 -2.33 13.72
CA ASN A 180 4.17 -1.34 14.67
C ASN A 180 2.98 -0.56 14.08
N SER A 181 2.91 -0.43 12.75
CA SER A 181 1.80 0.24 12.06
C SER A 181 0.55 -0.64 11.92
N ILE A 182 0.72 -1.96 11.89
CA ILE A 182 -0.39 -2.93 11.85
C ILE A 182 -0.92 -3.09 13.27
N LYS A 183 -2.16 -2.64 13.51
CA LYS A 183 -2.82 -2.72 14.82
C LYS A 183 -4.10 -3.53 14.77
N ILE A 184 -4.36 -4.31 15.81
CA ILE A 184 -5.64 -4.98 16.05
C ILE A 184 -6.08 -4.50 17.42
N ASN A 185 -7.17 -3.73 17.48
CA ASN A 185 -7.56 -2.94 18.64
C ASN A 185 -6.41 -1.99 19.10
N ASN A 186 -5.91 -2.18 20.31
CA ASN A 186 -4.86 -1.35 20.90
C ASN A 186 -3.46 -2.00 20.81
N TYR A 187 -3.37 -3.18 20.20
CA TYR A 187 -2.13 -3.96 20.12
C TYR A 187 -1.56 -3.91 18.71
N THR A 188 -0.26 -3.67 18.62
CA THR A 188 0.52 -3.76 17.39
C THR A 188 0.83 -5.20 17.03
N LEU A 189 1.12 -5.48 15.76
CA LEU A 189 1.58 -6.80 15.34
C LEU A 189 2.87 -7.20 16.07
N ALA A 190 3.72 -6.25 16.47
CA ALA A 190 4.87 -6.52 17.33
C ALA A 190 4.46 -7.11 18.69
N ASP A 191 3.38 -6.63 19.31
CA ASP A 191 2.86 -7.17 20.57
C ASP A 191 2.41 -8.62 20.39
N PHE A 192 1.70 -8.91 19.30
CA PHE A 192 1.29 -10.27 18.94
C PHE A 192 2.48 -11.20 18.70
N LEU A 193 3.55 -10.72 18.04
CA LEU A 193 4.76 -11.50 17.80
C LEU A 193 5.56 -11.74 19.09
N ARG A 194 5.58 -10.77 20.03
CA ARG A 194 6.17 -10.95 21.36
C ARG A 194 5.42 -11.98 22.19
N ALA A 195 4.09 -11.96 22.16
CA ALA A 195 3.25 -12.95 22.85
C ALA A 195 3.49 -14.40 22.37
N LEU A 196 4.04 -14.57 21.17
CA LEU A 196 4.44 -15.89 20.65
C LEU A 196 5.77 -16.40 21.22
N ASN A 197 6.49 -15.59 21.99
CA ASN A 197 7.83 -15.86 22.53
C ASN A 197 8.83 -16.26 21.44
N LEU A 198 8.83 -15.52 20.33
CA LEU A 198 9.78 -15.72 19.23
C LEU A 198 11.14 -15.13 19.58
N THR A 199 12.21 -15.79 19.14
CA THR A 199 13.53 -15.16 19.14
C THR A 199 13.61 -14.09 18.05
N GLU A 200 14.49 -13.09 18.20
CA GLU A 200 14.69 -12.03 17.19
C GLU A 200 14.99 -12.61 15.78
N SER A 201 15.77 -13.70 15.72
CA SER A 201 16.03 -14.42 14.47
C SER A 201 14.77 -15.03 13.84
N GLN A 202 13.88 -15.60 14.66
CA GLN A 202 12.61 -16.15 14.19
C GLN A 202 11.66 -15.05 13.71
N GLU A 203 11.59 -13.94 14.44
CA GLU A 203 10.79 -12.77 14.08
C GLU A 203 11.26 -12.18 12.75
N LYS A 204 12.57 -11.98 12.57
CA LYS A 204 13.18 -11.53 11.31
C LYS A 204 12.85 -12.48 10.16
N LYS A 205 13.03 -13.79 10.35
CA LYS A 205 12.71 -14.79 9.31
C LYS A 205 11.23 -14.79 8.94
N LEU A 206 10.35 -14.72 9.94
CA LEU A 206 8.91 -14.71 9.73
C LEU A 206 8.48 -13.44 9.00
N THR A 207 9.10 -12.30 9.31
CA THR A 207 8.74 -11.05 8.68
C THR A 207 9.31 -10.92 7.26
N ASN A 208 10.51 -11.44 6.99
CA ASN A 208 11.00 -11.59 5.61
C ASN A 208 10.05 -12.48 4.78
N LYS A 209 9.51 -13.55 5.38
CA LYS A 209 8.47 -14.35 4.74
C LYS A 209 7.20 -13.55 4.52
N LEU A 210 6.79 -12.71 5.47
CA LEU A 210 5.63 -11.82 5.28
C LEU A 210 5.80 -10.97 4.03
N PHE A 211 6.95 -10.29 3.87
CA PHE A 211 7.23 -9.45 2.72
C PHE A 211 7.14 -10.21 1.39
N ASN A 212 7.69 -11.42 1.34
CA ASN A 212 7.55 -12.29 0.18
C ASN A 212 6.08 -12.69 -0.06
N LEU A 213 5.33 -12.99 1.01
CA LEU A 213 3.94 -13.44 0.94
C LEU A 213 2.96 -12.35 0.53
N ILE A 214 3.21 -11.10 0.90
CA ILE A 214 2.39 -9.95 0.48
C ILE A 214 2.68 -9.51 -0.97
N GLY A 215 3.40 -10.34 -1.73
CA GLY A 215 3.65 -10.11 -3.15
C GLY A 215 4.73 -9.08 -3.43
N ILE A 216 5.52 -8.73 -2.42
CA ILE A 216 6.72 -7.92 -2.61
C ILE A 216 7.87 -8.86 -2.99
N ASP A 217 7.66 -9.59 -4.09
CA ASP A 217 8.73 -10.26 -4.81
C ASP A 217 9.14 -9.35 -5.96
N PHE A 218 10.41 -8.99 -5.98
CA PHE A 218 11.03 -8.20 -7.03
C PHE A 218 10.77 -8.75 -8.44
N LYS A 219 10.79 -10.07 -8.60
CA LYS A 219 10.53 -10.71 -9.89
C LYS A 219 9.10 -10.48 -10.35
N ILE A 220 8.14 -10.48 -9.41
CA ILE A 220 6.73 -10.24 -9.72
C ILE A 220 6.54 -8.77 -10.10
N PHE A 221 7.12 -7.83 -9.35
CA PHE A 221 7.03 -6.40 -9.68
C PHE A 221 7.61 -6.06 -11.05
N GLN A 222 8.70 -6.74 -11.45
CA GLN A 222 9.24 -6.64 -12.80
C GLN A 222 8.29 -7.18 -13.87
N ASN A 223 7.60 -8.28 -13.58
CA ASN A 223 6.61 -8.83 -14.50
C ASN A 223 5.41 -7.88 -14.61
N ASP A 224 4.95 -7.28 -13.50
CA ASP A 224 3.91 -6.24 -13.52
C ASP A 224 4.31 -5.06 -14.40
N GLN A 225 5.58 -4.63 -14.31
CA GLN A 225 6.12 -3.60 -15.22
C GLN A 225 6.12 -4.06 -16.69
N LYS A 226 6.49 -5.30 -17.00
CA LYS A 226 6.49 -5.84 -18.37
C LYS A 226 5.07 -5.93 -18.94
N VAL A 227 4.14 -6.48 -18.16
CA VAL A 227 2.72 -6.57 -18.52
C VAL A 227 2.17 -5.18 -18.78
N ARG A 228 2.46 -4.21 -17.91
CA ARG A 228 2.11 -2.80 -18.14
C ARG A 228 2.75 -2.25 -19.43
N ASN A 229 4.02 -2.53 -19.69
CA ASN A 229 4.68 -2.06 -20.91
C ASN A 229 4.01 -2.64 -22.16
N HIS A 230 3.61 -3.91 -22.13
CA HIS A 230 2.84 -4.51 -23.21
C HIS A 230 1.54 -3.77 -23.47
N THR A 231 0.78 -3.40 -22.42
CA THR A 231 -0.47 -2.65 -22.59
C THR A 231 -0.26 -1.18 -22.95
N SER A 232 0.90 -0.60 -22.64
CA SER A 232 1.17 0.84 -22.87
C SER A 232 1.74 1.12 -24.26
N TYR A 233 2.47 0.19 -24.86
CA TYR A 233 3.19 0.42 -26.12
C TYR A 233 2.63 -0.34 -27.32
N ARG A 234 1.67 -1.25 -27.11
CA ARG A 234 1.06 -2.03 -28.20
C ARG A 234 -0.43 -1.71 -28.31
N PRO A 235 -0.98 -1.61 -29.52
CA PRO A 235 -2.43 -1.53 -29.69
C PRO A 235 -3.09 -2.78 -29.11
N THR A 236 -3.95 -2.59 -28.12
CA THR A 236 -4.55 -3.67 -27.34
C THR A 236 -5.77 -4.29 -28.00
N SER A 237 -6.44 -3.55 -28.88
CA SER A 237 -7.64 -4.00 -29.62
C SER A 237 -7.35 -4.88 -30.83
N ILE A 238 -6.08 -5.12 -31.17
CA ILE A 238 -5.70 -6.00 -32.29
C ILE A 238 -5.84 -7.48 -31.90
N ILE A 239 -5.62 -7.82 -30.62
CA ILE A 239 -5.70 -9.19 -30.12
C ILE A 239 -6.99 -9.30 -29.31
N HIS A 240 -7.90 -10.18 -29.75
CA HIS A 240 -9.07 -10.53 -28.95
C HIS A 240 -8.65 -11.19 -27.64
N THR A 241 -8.81 -10.49 -26.53
CA THR A 241 -8.67 -11.07 -25.20
C THR A 241 -9.96 -11.77 -24.80
N SER A 242 -9.85 -12.94 -24.15
CA SER A 242 -11.02 -13.58 -23.57
C SER A 242 -11.73 -12.64 -22.59
N PRO A 243 -13.07 -12.57 -22.60
CA PRO A 243 -13.81 -11.77 -21.65
C PRO A 243 -13.52 -12.25 -20.22
N VAL A 244 -13.37 -11.30 -19.30
CA VAL A 244 -13.21 -11.62 -17.87
C VAL A 244 -14.57 -12.00 -17.30
N ASN A 245 -14.58 -12.94 -16.38
CA ASN A 245 -15.78 -13.25 -15.63
C ASN A 245 -16.11 -12.07 -14.67
N PHE A 246 -17.19 -11.35 -14.96
CA PHE A 246 -17.62 -10.16 -14.23
C PHE A 246 -17.94 -10.46 -12.76
N LYS A 247 -18.63 -11.58 -12.48
CA LYS A 247 -18.89 -12.09 -11.12
C LYS A 247 -17.60 -12.27 -10.32
N ASN A 248 -16.55 -12.81 -10.94
CA ASN A 248 -15.24 -12.94 -10.30
C ASN A 248 -14.58 -11.57 -10.07
N ILE A 249 -14.71 -10.62 -11.00
CA ILE A 249 -14.21 -9.24 -10.81
C ILE A 249 -14.85 -8.64 -9.56
N ILE A 250 -16.18 -8.60 -9.52
CA ILE A 250 -16.97 -8.08 -8.40
C ILE A 250 -16.51 -8.73 -7.09
N LYS A 251 -16.50 -10.07 -7.04
CA LYS A 251 -16.10 -10.86 -5.86
C LYS A 251 -14.73 -10.44 -5.31
N ASN A 252 -13.74 -10.25 -6.18
CA ASN A 252 -12.39 -9.84 -5.76
C ASN A 252 -12.35 -8.37 -5.28
N ILE A 253 -13.12 -7.47 -5.90
CA ILE A 253 -13.19 -6.05 -5.48
C ILE A 253 -13.83 -5.90 -4.10
N ILE A 254 -14.92 -6.61 -3.82
CA ILE A 254 -15.56 -6.55 -2.49
C ILE A 254 -14.64 -7.10 -1.43
N GLN A 255 -13.85 -8.11 -1.77
CA GLN A 255 -12.87 -8.63 -0.84
C GLN A 255 -11.86 -7.53 -0.45
N CYS A 256 -11.43 -6.68 -1.40
CA CYS A 256 -10.63 -5.48 -1.10
C CYS A 256 -11.39 -4.48 -0.21
N TRP A 257 -12.69 -4.27 -0.42
CA TRP A 257 -13.52 -3.42 0.46
C TRP A 257 -13.66 -3.97 1.87
N ASN A 258 -13.92 -5.27 2.02
CA ASN A 258 -14.01 -5.95 3.31
C ASN A 258 -12.72 -5.84 4.12
N PHE A 259 -11.57 -5.78 3.44
CA PHE A 259 -10.27 -5.51 4.06
C PHE A 259 -10.01 -4.04 4.36
N SER A 260 -10.80 -3.14 3.80
CA SER A 260 -10.70 -1.69 3.98
C SER A 260 -11.74 -1.13 4.95
N GLU A 261 -12.65 -1.97 5.45
CA GLU A 261 -13.67 -1.57 6.41
C GLU A 261 -13.05 -0.94 7.67
N PRO A 262 -13.35 0.36 7.94
CA PRO A 262 -12.96 1.00 9.18
C PRO A 262 -13.90 0.53 10.30
N ASN A 263 -13.36 -0.02 11.39
CA ASN A 263 -14.17 -0.25 12.60
C ASN A 263 -14.46 1.08 13.32
N ARG A 264 -15.30 1.06 14.38
CA ARG A 264 -15.71 2.26 15.18
C ARG A 264 -14.57 3.16 15.69
N ILE A 265 -13.31 2.72 15.59
CA ILE A 265 -12.08 3.45 15.97
C ILE A 265 -11.23 3.83 14.72
N GLY A 266 -11.76 3.68 13.50
CA GLY A 266 -11.05 3.94 12.25
C GLY A 266 -9.98 2.90 11.90
N GLN A 267 -9.98 1.72 12.53
CA GLN A 267 -8.97 0.69 12.32
C GLN A 267 -9.45 -0.43 11.37
N ASN A 268 -8.59 -0.79 10.41
CA ASN A 268 -8.82 -1.84 9.40
C ASN A 268 -8.57 -3.24 9.97
N ASP A 269 -9.33 -3.65 10.98
CA ASP A 269 -9.02 -4.87 11.72
C ASP A 269 -9.03 -6.11 10.81
N ASN A 270 -9.89 -6.18 9.78
CA ASN A 270 -9.98 -7.35 8.92
C ASN A 270 -8.67 -7.64 8.17
N PHE A 271 -8.04 -6.61 7.59
CA PHE A 271 -6.74 -6.75 6.93
C PHE A 271 -5.64 -7.11 7.94
N ASN A 272 -5.61 -6.41 9.08
CA ASN A 272 -4.57 -6.61 10.09
C ASN A 272 -4.67 -8.00 10.75
N MET A 273 -5.88 -8.45 11.10
CA MET A 273 -6.15 -9.80 11.60
C MET A 273 -5.78 -10.87 10.57
N PHE A 274 -6.01 -10.60 9.28
CA PHE A 274 -5.64 -11.50 8.22
C PHE A 274 -4.12 -11.67 8.10
N ILE A 275 -3.36 -10.57 8.16
CA ILE A 275 -1.89 -10.61 8.21
C ILE A 275 -1.41 -11.42 9.42
N LEU A 276 -1.96 -11.18 10.61
CA LEU A 276 -1.63 -11.95 11.81
C LEU A 276 -1.93 -13.44 11.65
N LYS A 277 -3.14 -13.80 11.18
CA LYS A 277 -3.55 -15.19 10.92
C LYS A 277 -2.55 -15.88 10.00
N LYS A 278 -2.14 -15.22 8.92
CA LYS A 278 -1.18 -15.74 7.96
C LYS A 278 0.20 -15.94 8.58
N LEU A 279 0.69 -15.00 9.36
CA LEU A 279 1.98 -15.13 10.04
C LEU A 279 2.01 -16.34 10.97
N ILE A 280 0.95 -16.55 11.74
CA ILE A 280 0.85 -17.71 12.64
C ILE A 280 0.81 -19.01 11.82
N TYR A 281 0.10 -19.05 10.68
CA TYR A 281 0.13 -20.21 9.79
C TYR A 281 1.53 -20.52 9.28
N GLU A 282 2.28 -19.51 8.84
CA GLU A 282 3.64 -19.69 8.32
C GLU A 282 4.64 -20.08 9.41
N LEU A 283 4.41 -19.63 10.64
CA LEU A 283 5.15 -20.10 11.80
C LEU A 283 4.95 -21.60 12.03
N LEU A 284 3.69 -22.07 11.95
CA LEU A 284 3.33 -23.46 12.22
C LEU A 284 3.70 -24.42 11.09
N LYS A 285 3.66 -23.97 9.82
CA LYS A 285 4.10 -24.76 8.66
C LYS A 285 5.58 -25.14 8.72
N ASN A 286 6.41 -24.34 9.39
CA ASN A 286 7.87 -24.57 9.46
C ASN A 286 8.28 -25.66 10.47
N SER A 287 7.39 -26.56 10.89
CA SER A 287 7.73 -27.66 11.79
C SER A 287 8.51 -28.77 11.06
N LYS A 288 9.85 -28.59 10.98
CA LYS A 288 10.97 -29.54 10.81
C LYS A 288 10.89 -30.74 9.84
N THR A 289 9.78 -31.07 9.20
CA THR A 289 9.54 -32.42 8.67
C THR A 289 9.60 -32.55 7.14
N GLY A 290 9.84 -31.46 6.39
CA GLY A 290 9.96 -31.50 4.92
C GLY A 290 8.69 -31.93 4.16
N ARG A 291 7.65 -32.41 4.87
CA ARG A 291 6.33 -32.73 4.34
C ARG A 291 5.49 -31.47 4.25
N LYS A 292 4.73 -31.32 3.17
CA LYS A 292 3.68 -30.28 3.07
C LYS A 292 2.78 -30.42 4.30
N THR A 293 2.71 -29.36 5.11
CA THR A 293 1.84 -29.34 6.28
C THR A 293 0.40 -29.29 5.80
N ASP A 294 -0.38 -30.30 6.14
CA ASP A 294 -1.82 -30.28 5.95
C ASP A 294 -2.44 -29.29 6.96
N ILE A 295 -2.79 -28.10 6.45
CA ILE A 295 -3.38 -27.00 7.20
C ILE A 295 -4.79 -27.39 7.68
N GLU A 296 -5.47 -28.29 6.98
CA GLU A 296 -6.83 -28.73 7.33
C GLU A 296 -6.83 -29.83 8.39
N SER A 297 -5.69 -30.48 8.62
CA SER A 297 -5.55 -31.53 9.63
C SER A 297 -5.99 -31.05 11.02
N ALA A 298 -6.72 -31.90 11.75
CA ALA A 298 -7.18 -31.61 13.10
C ALA A 298 -6.02 -31.26 14.05
N ASN A 299 -4.85 -31.87 13.85
CA ASN A 299 -3.65 -31.58 14.63
C ASN A 299 -3.12 -30.16 14.38
N PHE A 300 -3.07 -29.71 13.12
CA PHE A 300 -2.66 -28.35 12.80
C PHE A 300 -3.65 -27.33 13.38
N GLN A 301 -4.96 -27.55 13.20
CA GLN A 301 -5.99 -26.66 13.73
C GLN A 301 -5.96 -26.58 15.27
N LYS A 302 -5.68 -27.70 15.96
CA LYS A 302 -5.48 -27.72 17.42
C LYS A 302 -4.26 -26.90 17.84
N LYS A 303 -3.13 -27.02 17.13
CA LYS A 303 -1.92 -26.22 17.38
C LYS A 303 -2.15 -24.73 17.12
N PHE A 304 -2.84 -24.41 16.02
CA PHE A 304 -3.21 -23.04 15.66
C PHE A 304 -4.09 -22.42 16.74
N THR A 305 -5.17 -23.10 17.13
CA THR A 305 -6.08 -22.64 18.19
C THR A 305 -5.35 -22.41 19.50
N LYS A 306 -4.49 -23.36 19.92
CA LYS A 306 -3.67 -23.20 21.13
C LYS A 306 -2.75 -21.98 21.07
N LYS A 307 -2.16 -21.66 19.92
CA LYS A 307 -1.33 -20.46 19.76
C LYS A 307 -2.13 -19.17 19.86
N ILE A 308 -3.33 -19.14 19.26
CA ILE A 308 -4.26 -18.02 19.41
C ILE A 308 -4.65 -17.84 20.88
N ASP A 309 -4.97 -18.92 21.59
CA ASP A 309 -5.34 -18.85 23.01
C ASP A 309 -4.21 -18.29 23.88
N ILE A 310 -2.95 -18.69 23.62
CA ILE A 310 -1.78 -18.15 24.32
C ILE A 310 -1.64 -16.65 24.07
N ILE A 311 -1.70 -16.22 22.81
CA ILE A 311 -1.61 -14.81 22.42
C ILE A 311 -2.68 -13.98 23.13
N LEU A 312 -3.95 -14.41 23.03
CA LEU A 312 -5.06 -13.65 23.58
C LEU A 312 -4.98 -13.56 25.11
N LYS A 313 -4.54 -14.63 25.77
CA LYS A 313 -4.30 -14.63 27.22
C LYS A 313 -3.17 -13.69 27.62
N ASP A 314 -2.05 -13.72 26.90
CA ASP A 314 -0.86 -12.92 27.21
C ASP A 314 -1.12 -11.41 27.02
N LEU A 315 -1.90 -11.05 25.99
CA LEU A 315 -2.30 -9.67 25.73
C LEU A 315 -3.55 -9.23 26.51
N ASP A 316 -4.12 -10.09 27.36
CA ASP A 316 -5.39 -9.84 28.08
C ASP A 316 -6.56 -9.41 27.15
N ILE A 317 -6.65 -10.02 25.97
CA ILE A 317 -7.73 -9.78 25.01
C ILE A 317 -8.89 -10.74 25.30
N GLN A 318 -9.95 -10.21 25.91
CA GLN A 318 -11.18 -10.98 26.20
C GLN A 318 -12.22 -10.96 25.05
N GLU A 319 -11.94 -10.26 23.95
CA GLU A 319 -12.91 -10.08 22.87
C GLU A 319 -13.13 -11.38 22.06
N VAL A 320 -14.26 -12.04 22.32
CA VAL A 320 -14.69 -13.28 21.63
C VAL A 320 -14.72 -13.10 20.10
N ARG A 321 -15.01 -11.89 19.61
CA ARG A 321 -15.05 -11.57 18.17
C ARG A 321 -13.70 -11.75 17.49
N ILE A 322 -12.61 -11.32 18.12
CA ILE A 322 -11.24 -11.46 17.58
C ILE A 322 -10.89 -12.93 17.44
N LYS A 323 -11.11 -13.71 18.51
CA LYS A 323 -10.87 -15.15 18.50
C LYS A 323 -11.66 -15.83 17.37
N LYS A 324 -12.96 -15.53 17.25
CA LYS A 324 -13.82 -16.09 16.20
C LYS A 324 -13.31 -15.76 14.79
N LYS A 325 -12.86 -14.52 14.55
CA LYS A 325 -12.32 -14.11 13.25
C LYS A 325 -11.00 -14.80 12.92
N LEU A 326 -10.05 -14.85 13.87
CA LEU A 326 -8.75 -15.53 13.68
C LEU A 326 -8.90 -17.03 13.43
N LEU A 327 -9.85 -17.69 14.11
CA LEU A 327 -10.14 -19.12 13.96
C LEU A 327 -11.06 -19.45 12.76
N SER A 328 -11.60 -18.44 12.06
CA SER A 328 -12.52 -18.70 10.97
C SER A 328 -11.83 -19.47 9.83
N LYS A 329 -12.51 -20.50 9.30
CA LYS A 329 -12.04 -21.29 8.14
C LYS A 329 -12.24 -20.57 6.80
N LYS A 330 -12.87 -19.39 6.79
CA LYS A 330 -12.99 -18.59 5.57
C LYS A 330 -11.59 -18.09 5.23
N ASP A 331 -10.91 -18.85 4.38
CA ASP A 331 -9.64 -18.42 3.83
C ASP A 331 -9.93 -17.37 2.76
N HIS A 332 -9.28 -16.24 2.93
CA HIS A 332 -9.44 -15.14 2.01
C HIS A 332 -8.67 -15.50 0.73
N ILE A 333 -9.38 -15.43 -0.38
CA ILE A 333 -8.91 -15.78 -1.73
C ILE A 333 -7.67 -14.96 -2.17
N LEU A 334 -7.37 -13.88 -1.44
CA LEU A 334 -6.32 -12.91 -1.71
C LEU A 334 -4.93 -13.58 -1.93
N PHE A 335 -4.54 -14.57 -1.12
CA PHE A 335 -3.25 -15.25 -1.31
C PHE A 335 -3.22 -16.25 -2.47
N ASN A 336 -4.37 -16.78 -2.91
CA ASN A 336 -4.41 -17.71 -4.04
C ASN A 336 -4.02 -17.01 -5.35
N TYR A 337 -4.10 -15.68 -5.40
CA TYR A 337 -3.82 -14.88 -6.58
C TYR A 337 -2.48 -14.14 -6.53
N ILE A 338 -1.97 -13.80 -5.34
CA ILE A 338 -0.74 -12.99 -5.20
C ILE A 338 0.49 -13.65 -5.84
N GLU A 339 0.61 -14.97 -5.74
CA GLU A 339 1.75 -15.74 -6.25
C GLU A 339 1.62 -16.14 -7.73
N LYS A 340 0.49 -15.80 -8.39
CA LYS A 340 0.23 -16.24 -9.76
C LYS A 340 1.15 -15.56 -10.78
N LYS A 341 1.55 -16.33 -11.79
CA LYS A 341 2.49 -15.91 -12.83
C LYS A 341 1.80 -15.30 -14.05
N GLU A 342 2.57 -14.58 -14.85
CA GLU A 342 2.14 -13.75 -15.99
C GLU A 342 1.25 -14.49 -17.01
N ASP A 343 1.49 -15.78 -17.24
CA ASP A 343 0.77 -16.59 -18.23
C ASP A 343 -0.60 -17.13 -17.74
N GLU A 344 -0.99 -16.83 -16.50
CA GLU A 344 -2.27 -17.29 -15.95
C GLU A 344 -3.40 -16.30 -16.27
N LYS A 345 -4.58 -16.83 -16.64
CA LYS A 345 -5.81 -16.03 -16.87
C LYS A 345 -6.15 -15.12 -15.68
N ASP A 346 -5.70 -15.50 -14.50
CA ASP A 346 -5.98 -14.83 -13.24
C ASP A 346 -4.90 -13.81 -12.82
N TYR A 347 -3.91 -13.51 -13.68
CA TYR A 347 -2.82 -12.59 -13.35
C TYR A 347 -3.32 -11.20 -12.93
N ILE A 348 -4.41 -10.73 -13.55
CA ILE A 348 -5.03 -9.45 -13.21
C ILE A 348 -5.49 -9.41 -11.75
N TYR A 349 -6.00 -10.52 -11.21
CA TYR A 349 -6.37 -10.61 -9.81
C TYR A 349 -5.13 -10.60 -8.91
N GLY A 350 -4.04 -11.24 -9.35
CA GLY A 350 -2.75 -11.13 -8.68
C GLY A 350 -2.26 -9.68 -8.55
N MET A 351 -2.27 -8.94 -9.67
CA MET A 351 -1.94 -7.51 -9.70
C MET A 351 -2.88 -6.70 -8.81
N LEU A 352 -4.18 -6.98 -8.86
CA LEU A 352 -5.19 -6.31 -8.03
C LEU A 352 -4.85 -6.45 -6.55
N TYR A 353 -4.56 -7.67 -6.09
CA TYR A 353 -4.25 -7.90 -4.69
C TYR A 353 -2.89 -7.35 -4.25
N ARG A 354 -1.87 -7.42 -5.09
CA ARG A 354 -0.56 -6.82 -4.79
C ARG A 354 -0.64 -5.30 -4.67
N ALA A 355 -1.27 -4.64 -5.66
CA ALA A 355 -1.56 -3.22 -5.63
C ALA A 355 -2.37 -2.84 -4.38
N PHE A 356 -3.39 -3.62 -4.05
CA PHE A 356 -4.22 -3.41 -2.86
C PHE A 356 -3.40 -3.50 -1.57
N ILE A 357 -2.61 -4.56 -1.38
CA ILE A 357 -1.82 -4.74 -0.16
C ILE A 357 -0.79 -3.62 0.00
N LEU A 358 -0.05 -3.28 -1.06
CA LEU A 358 0.92 -2.21 -1.04
C LEU A 358 0.25 -0.87 -0.69
N MET A 359 -0.90 -0.58 -1.30
CA MET A 359 -1.72 0.58 -0.98
C MET A 359 -2.09 0.58 0.51
N LYS A 360 -2.61 -0.53 1.05
CA LYS A 360 -2.97 -0.65 2.47
C LYS A 360 -1.77 -0.44 3.40
N ILE A 361 -0.61 -0.99 3.08
CA ILE A 361 0.60 -0.80 3.90
C ILE A 361 1.03 0.67 3.87
N SER A 362 1.02 1.31 2.69
CA SER A 362 1.34 2.74 2.57
C SER A 362 0.35 3.63 3.34
N SER A 363 -0.92 3.22 3.38
CA SER A 363 -1.97 3.87 4.19
C SER A 363 -1.73 3.70 5.70
N LEU A 364 -1.37 2.50 6.16
CA LEU A 364 -1.04 2.26 7.57
C LEU A 364 0.17 3.09 8.02
N ILE A 365 1.21 3.15 7.18
CA ILE A 365 2.40 3.96 7.44
C ILE A 365 2.04 5.45 7.48
N SER A 366 1.28 5.95 6.50
CA SER A 366 0.78 7.33 6.49
C SER A 366 0.00 7.67 7.75
N SER A 367 -0.93 6.79 8.16
CA SER A 367 -1.70 6.96 9.38
C SER A 367 -0.82 6.99 10.62
N SER A 368 0.15 6.07 10.73
CA SER A 368 1.09 6.04 11.85
C SER A 368 1.89 7.33 11.97
N LEU A 369 2.35 7.90 10.85
CA LEU A 369 3.11 9.15 10.84
C LEU A 369 2.26 10.35 11.24
N LEU A 370 0.99 10.40 10.85
CA LEU A 370 0.06 11.44 11.31
C LEU A 370 -0.20 11.34 12.81
N ASN A 371 -0.33 10.12 13.34
CA ASN A 371 -0.53 9.92 14.77
C ASN A 371 0.68 10.38 15.61
N LEU A 372 1.89 10.48 15.04
CA LEU A 372 3.08 11.02 15.75
C LEU A 372 3.00 12.54 16.00
N ILE A 373 2.16 13.25 15.26
CA ILE A 373 2.13 14.71 15.24
C ILE A 373 0.78 15.31 15.62
N SER A 374 -0.29 14.50 15.65
CA SER A 374 -1.65 14.99 15.79
C SER A 374 -2.14 14.98 17.25
N GLU A 375 -2.03 16.12 17.92
CA GLU A 375 -3.02 16.52 18.95
C GLU A 375 -4.23 17.23 18.30
N ASP A 376 -4.04 17.86 17.13
CA ASP A 376 -5.09 18.61 16.43
C ASP A 376 -5.17 18.22 14.94
N LYS A 377 -6.05 17.25 14.64
CA LYS A 377 -6.34 16.81 13.27
C LYS A 377 -6.94 17.91 12.39
N ASN A 378 -7.42 19.02 12.95
CA ASN A 378 -8.02 20.09 12.16
C ASN A 378 -7.01 20.77 11.22
N LYS A 379 -5.72 20.67 11.51
CA LYS A 379 -4.65 21.25 10.68
C LYS A 379 -4.55 20.62 9.28
N ILE A 380 -4.98 19.38 9.10
CA ILE A 380 -4.93 18.70 7.80
C ILE A 380 -6.21 18.87 6.98
N LEU A 381 -7.31 19.28 7.62
CA LEU A 381 -8.63 19.38 7.01
C LEU A 381 -8.68 20.27 5.76
N PRO A 382 -8.00 21.43 5.69
CA PRO A 382 -8.02 22.25 4.47
C PRO A 382 -7.49 21.49 3.23
N TRP A 383 -6.41 20.72 3.42
CA TRP A 383 -5.83 19.90 2.36
C TRP A 383 -6.72 18.70 2.02
N VAL A 384 -7.23 18.00 3.03
CA VAL A 384 -8.17 16.89 2.85
C VAL A 384 -9.45 17.33 2.13
N ASN A 385 -10.05 18.45 2.54
CA ASN A 385 -11.27 18.97 1.91
C ASN A 385 -11.02 19.32 0.43
N ASN A 386 -9.83 19.83 0.11
CA ASN A 386 -9.44 20.05 -1.28
C ASN A 386 -9.37 18.73 -2.07
N LEU A 387 -8.86 17.65 -1.48
CA LEU A 387 -8.88 16.32 -2.12
C LEU A 387 -10.32 15.80 -2.32
N ILE A 388 -11.15 15.86 -1.28
CA ILE A 388 -12.56 15.45 -1.33
C ILE A 388 -13.30 16.18 -2.45
N ASN A 389 -13.13 17.49 -2.54
CA ASN A 389 -13.81 18.32 -3.55
C ASN A 389 -13.29 18.03 -4.96
N ASN A 390 -11.97 17.97 -5.16
CA ASN A 390 -11.37 17.76 -6.49
C ASN A 390 -11.66 16.36 -7.05
N HIS A 391 -11.90 15.38 -6.17
CA HIS A 391 -12.24 14.00 -6.55
C HIS A 391 -13.74 13.70 -6.44
N ALA A 392 -14.57 14.70 -6.14
CA ALA A 392 -16.03 14.58 -6.00
C ALA A 392 -16.47 13.41 -5.08
N LEU A 393 -15.72 13.19 -3.98
CA LEU A 393 -15.92 12.00 -3.14
C LEU A 393 -17.17 12.07 -2.25
N ILE A 394 -17.70 13.26 -2.02
CA ILE A 394 -18.88 13.52 -1.18
C ILE A 394 -19.87 14.38 -1.97
N THR A 395 -21.16 14.03 -1.92
CA THR A 395 -22.25 14.84 -2.49
C THR A 395 -22.60 16.00 -1.56
N THR A 396 -22.77 17.21 -2.12
CA THR A 396 -22.90 18.50 -1.42
C THR A 396 -24.05 18.61 -0.41
N SER A 397 -24.98 17.65 -0.38
CA SER A 397 -26.16 17.62 0.48
C SER A 397 -25.92 17.17 1.93
N ARG A 398 -24.72 16.68 2.30
CA ARG A 398 -24.45 16.13 3.66
C ARG A 398 -23.10 16.57 4.27
N LYS A 399 -22.77 17.86 4.19
CA LYS A 399 -21.51 18.40 4.74
C LYS A 399 -21.30 18.22 6.26
N ASN A 400 -22.32 17.86 7.03
CA ASN A 400 -22.26 17.91 8.50
C ASN A 400 -21.74 16.62 9.18
N SER A 401 -21.42 15.55 8.43
CA SER A 401 -20.72 14.38 9.00
C SER A 401 -19.84 13.67 7.96
N ILE A 402 -18.66 14.23 7.68
CA ILE A 402 -17.69 13.67 6.71
C ILE A 402 -17.37 12.19 7.02
N SER A 403 -17.27 11.82 8.30
CA SER A 403 -16.92 10.45 8.71
C SER A 403 -17.99 9.40 8.38
N ASN A 404 -19.28 9.75 8.50
CA ASN A 404 -20.38 8.80 8.23
C ASN A 404 -20.70 8.69 6.74
N ASP A 405 -20.35 9.68 5.93
CA ASP A 405 -20.67 9.73 4.50
C ASP A 405 -19.56 9.11 3.62
N LEU A 406 -18.35 8.91 4.17
CA LEU A 406 -17.28 8.21 3.46
C LEU A 406 -17.48 6.69 3.43
N TRP A 407 -18.08 6.10 4.48
CA TRP A 407 -18.65 4.76 4.41
C TRP A 407 -20.06 4.84 3.82
N ILE A 408 -20.14 5.08 2.50
CA ILE A 408 -21.37 4.75 1.77
C ILE A 408 -21.60 3.25 1.94
N ASN A 409 -22.86 2.82 1.94
CA ASN A 409 -23.22 1.41 1.90
C ASN A 409 -22.74 0.78 0.58
N ILE A 410 -21.43 0.56 0.47
CA ILE A 410 -20.78 -0.20 -0.60
C ILE A 410 -21.44 -1.58 -0.67
N GLU A 411 -21.88 -2.10 0.47
CA GLU A 411 -22.66 -3.34 0.57
C GLU A 411 -23.99 -3.27 -0.20
N ASP A 412 -24.76 -2.18 -0.11
CA ASP A 412 -26.03 -2.04 -0.86
C ASP A 412 -25.76 -1.98 -2.36
N HIS A 413 -24.79 -1.16 -2.80
CA HIS A 413 -24.40 -1.07 -4.21
C HIS A 413 -23.88 -2.39 -4.75
N TYR A 414 -23.19 -3.15 -3.90
CA TYR A 414 -22.69 -4.47 -4.22
C TYR A 414 -23.82 -5.48 -4.41
N LEU A 415 -24.76 -5.54 -3.45
CA LEU A 415 -25.87 -6.48 -3.50
C LEU A 415 -26.70 -6.25 -4.76
N ASN A 416 -26.97 -4.98 -5.11
CA ASN A 416 -27.65 -4.61 -6.35
C ASN A 416 -26.90 -5.12 -7.60
N LEU A 417 -25.57 -4.98 -7.63
CA LEU A 417 -24.74 -5.42 -8.76
C LEU A 417 -24.70 -6.94 -8.92
N ILE A 418 -24.71 -7.71 -7.83
CA ILE A 418 -24.81 -9.18 -7.92
C ILE A 418 -26.20 -9.60 -8.38
N GLU A 419 -27.25 -9.04 -7.78
CA GLU A 419 -28.63 -9.43 -8.10
C GLU A 419 -28.91 -9.23 -9.59
N LYS A 420 -28.52 -8.07 -10.14
CA LYS A 420 -28.67 -7.79 -11.57
C LYS A 420 -27.74 -8.55 -12.49
N GLU A 421 -26.56 -8.97 -12.04
CA GLU A 421 -25.67 -9.83 -12.84
C GLU A 421 -26.30 -11.20 -13.10
N GLU A 422 -27.06 -11.73 -12.14
CA GLU A 422 -27.77 -13.01 -12.31
C GLU A 422 -28.95 -12.89 -13.29
N GLU A 423 -29.49 -11.67 -13.47
CA GLU A 423 -30.58 -11.36 -14.39
C GLU A 423 -30.11 -10.97 -15.81
N LEU A 424 -28.94 -10.35 -15.93
CA LEU A 424 -28.42 -9.78 -17.17
C LEU A 424 -27.28 -10.61 -17.76
N LEU A 425 -27.53 -11.26 -18.90
CA LEU A 425 -26.49 -11.94 -19.69
C LEU A 425 -25.55 -10.97 -20.42
N ASP A 426 -25.89 -9.68 -20.49
CA ASP A 426 -25.14 -8.63 -21.18
C ASP A 426 -24.48 -7.66 -20.19
N VAL A 427 -23.14 -7.71 -20.15
CA VAL A 427 -22.31 -6.85 -19.30
C VAL A 427 -22.44 -5.37 -19.67
N GLY A 428 -22.64 -5.04 -20.94
CA GLY A 428 -22.79 -3.64 -21.38
C GLY A 428 -24.04 -3.01 -20.79
N LYS A 429 -25.17 -3.73 -20.88
CA LYS A 429 -26.43 -3.29 -20.28
C LYS A 429 -26.34 -3.17 -18.76
N LEU A 430 -25.65 -4.11 -18.10
CA LEU A 430 -25.43 -4.03 -16.65
C LEU A 430 -24.61 -2.80 -16.26
N ILE A 431 -23.60 -2.44 -17.05
CA ILE A 431 -22.80 -1.21 -16.82
C ILE A 431 -23.67 0.04 -16.94
N ASP A 432 -24.51 0.11 -17.97
CA ASP A 432 -25.39 1.25 -18.20
C ASP A 432 -26.44 1.37 -17.08
N ASP A 433 -27.05 0.25 -16.67
CA ASP A 433 -28.10 0.22 -15.65
C ASP A 433 -27.55 0.49 -14.23
N GLU A 434 -26.27 0.23 -13.97
CA GLU A 434 -25.63 0.31 -12.65
C GLU A 434 -24.42 1.26 -12.57
N GLU A 435 -24.35 2.27 -13.45
CA GLU A 435 -23.22 3.20 -13.52
C GLU A 435 -22.86 3.80 -12.15
N ILE A 436 -23.88 4.21 -11.38
CA ILE A 436 -23.70 4.79 -10.04
C ILE A 436 -23.06 3.77 -9.10
N SER A 437 -23.53 2.52 -9.09
CA SER A 437 -22.98 1.47 -8.23
C SER A 437 -21.53 1.16 -8.61
N ILE A 438 -21.21 1.11 -9.91
CA ILE A 438 -19.83 0.95 -10.40
C ILE A 438 -18.93 2.10 -9.95
N GLN A 439 -19.38 3.35 -10.09
CA GLN A 439 -18.64 4.52 -9.62
C GLN A 439 -18.40 4.48 -8.10
N ARG A 440 -19.39 4.05 -7.32
CA ARG A 440 -19.27 3.95 -5.86
C ARG A 440 -18.33 2.83 -5.44
N ILE A 441 -18.49 1.63 -5.97
CA ILE A 441 -17.62 0.48 -5.65
C ILE A 441 -16.18 0.69 -6.10
N SER A 442 -15.96 1.46 -7.16
CA SER A 442 -14.59 1.75 -7.60
C SER A 442 -13.87 2.82 -6.77
N SER A 443 -14.55 3.57 -5.90
CA SER A 443 -14.01 4.76 -5.20
C SER A 443 -13.11 4.47 -3.98
N PHE A 444 -12.04 3.70 -4.18
CA PHE A 444 -11.04 3.39 -3.15
C PHE A 444 -10.21 4.60 -2.67
N GLU A 445 -10.33 5.80 -3.27
CA GLU A 445 -9.78 7.03 -2.67
C GLU A 445 -10.27 7.28 -1.25
N ARG A 446 -11.48 6.80 -0.93
CA ARG A 446 -12.05 6.81 0.43
C ARG A 446 -11.16 6.08 1.43
N VAL A 447 -10.56 4.96 1.03
CA VAL A 447 -9.62 4.20 1.85
C VAL A 447 -8.38 5.04 2.18
N GLY A 448 -7.91 5.81 1.20
CA GLY A 448 -6.84 6.78 1.39
C GLY A 448 -7.22 7.87 2.40
N LEU A 449 -8.43 8.41 2.33
CA LEU A 449 -8.92 9.40 3.29
C LEU A 449 -9.03 8.84 4.71
N TRP A 450 -9.52 7.62 4.89
CA TRP A 450 -9.57 6.97 6.20
C TRP A 450 -8.19 6.84 6.84
N SER A 451 -7.16 6.57 6.03
CA SER A 451 -5.77 6.52 6.50
C SER A 451 -5.27 7.86 7.04
N LEU A 452 -5.88 8.97 6.62
CA LEU A 452 -5.60 10.31 7.13
C LEU A 452 -6.39 10.65 8.40
N GLY A 453 -7.21 9.72 8.90
CA GLY A 453 -7.97 9.87 10.14
C GLY A 453 -9.25 10.70 10.00
N ILE A 454 -9.80 10.74 8.78
CA ILE A 454 -11.11 11.27 8.37
C ILE A 454 -12.12 10.13 8.35
#